data_AF-A0A1Z5JIF1-F1
#
_entry.id   AF-A0A1Z5JIF1-F1
#
_cell.length_a   1.000
_cell.length_b   1.000
_cell.length_c   1.000
_cell.angle_alpha   90.00
_cell.angle_beta   90.00
_cell.angle_gamma   90.00
#
_symmetry.space_group_name_H-M   'P 1'
#
loop_
_entity.id
_entity.type
_entity.pdbx_description
1 polymer ?
#
loop_
_entity_poly.entity_id
_entity_poly.type
_entity_poly.pdbx_seq_one_letter_code
_entity_poly.pdbx_strand_id
1 'polypeptide(L)'
;MKKRKAKGPLLQLITEEKMTCEQKDFVSNFTDDPPKIYKLLRTPAHLDEIDWEKLDNTAICRKNGLIIWIGRPAIRDCFTSTIPFTVHVGEIQRDGAIFNIQYKEDHDGIIETAAWLASRKRGEGSNVRIEIDVSTLDRDTLPEVLKPNQIACLLDACPTRKFELLDGFWYPEQSVVLATRPYPIDLILGEEESGDGCFQFQDEGAAFVDALVQREASFGSLSLRFDEHWVAIGYRSLRRLFGSETHFEKLELCKLDDLSVLFPFEANTEVLEYDFYVDPVDPDVFNYLDIFAKDLRIKMLIGFEASDRFFEAVVDPFWARLAELGHFER
;
A
#
# COMPACT_ATOMS: atom_id res chain seq x y z
N MET A 1 -17.15 -9.72 -28.08
CA MET A 1 -17.93 -8.62 -27.43
C MET A 1 -18.16 -7.49 -28.42
N LYS A 2 -19.39 -6.97 -28.54
CA LYS A 2 -19.68 -5.81 -29.40
C LYS A 2 -19.13 -4.55 -28.71
N LYS A 3 -18.03 -3.97 -29.21
CA LYS A 3 -17.54 -2.66 -28.75
C LYS A 3 -18.66 -1.63 -28.89
N ARG A 4 -19.16 -1.09 -27.78
CA ARG A 4 -20.11 0.04 -27.81
C ARG A 4 -19.48 1.16 -28.63
N LYS A 5 -20.20 1.69 -29.63
CA LYS A 5 -19.73 2.86 -30.39
C LYS A 5 -19.61 4.04 -29.44
N ALA A 6 -18.39 4.39 -29.07
CA ALA A 6 -18.13 5.52 -28.19
C ALA A 6 -18.45 6.85 -28.89
N LYS A 7 -18.82 7.87 -28.10
CA LYS A 7 -19.13 9.24 -28.56
C LYS A 7 -17.85 9.98 -28.95
N GLY A 8 -17.27 9.66 -30.11
CA GLY A 8 -16.11 10.35 -30.68
C GLY A 8 -14.76 9.91 -30.11
N PRO A 9 -13.65 10.48 -30.64
CA PRO A 9 -12.29 10.13 -30.26
C PRO A 9 -12.01 10.46 -28.79
N LEU A 10 -11.28 9.57 -28.10
CA LEU A 10 -10.89 9.77 -26.71
C LEU A 10 -9.62 10.62 -26.59
N LEU A 11 -8.63 10.32 -27.45
CA LEU A 11 -7.32 10.95 -27.48
C LEU A 11 -7.09 11.63 -28.83
N GLN A 12 -6.41 12.76 -28.82
CA GLN A 12 -5.96 13.47 -30.01
C GLN A 12 -4.46 13.76 -29.92
N LEU A 13 -3.68 13.29 -30.89
CA LEU A 13 -2.26 13.59 -30.95
C LEU A 13 -2.03 15.10 -31.06
N ILE A 14 -1.15 15.64 -30.22
CA ILE A 14 -0.67 17.02 -30.30
C ILE A 14 0.58 16.99 -31.18
N THR A 15 0.51 17.63 -32.35
CA THR A 15 1.67 17.74 -33.23
C THR A 15 2.69 18.71 -32.64
N GLU A 16 3.96 18.57 -33.00
CA GLU A 16 5.07 19.35 -32.47
C GLU A 16 4.85 20.87 -32.61
N GLU A 17 4.21 21.31 -33.69
CA GLU A 17 3.91 22.72 -33.93
C GLU A 17 2.84 23.27 -32.97
N LYS A 18 2.03 22.39 -32.38
CA LYS A 18 0.95 22.72 -31.44
C LYS A 18 1.33 22.48 -29.98
N MET A 19 2.51 21.93 -29.71
CA MET A 19 2.99 21.74 -28.35
C MET A 19 3.30 23.09 -27.69
N THR A 20 2.97 23.20 -26.40
CA THR A 20 3.42 24.33 -25.57
C THR A 20 4.92 24.27 -25.31
N CYS A 21 5.50 25.34 -24.78
CA CYS A 21 6.93 25.35 -24.43
C CYS A 21 7.26 24.27 -23.40
N GLU A 22 6.43 24.10 -22.37
CA GLU A 22 6.60 23.09 -21.33
C GLU A 22 6.48 21.66 -21.89
N GLN A 23 5.60 21.45 -22.88
CA GLN A 23 5.48 20.17 -23.57
C GLN A 23 6.71 19.84 -24.41
N LYS A 24 7.30 20.84 -25.08
CA LYS A 24 8.54 20.66 -25.84
C LYS A 24 9.72 20.39 -24.91
N ASP A 25 9.79 21.13 -23.81
CA ASP A 25 10.81 20.93 -22.77
C ASP A 25 10.73 19.51 -22.20
N PHE A 26 9.53 19.07 -21.79
CA PHE A 26 9.27 17.70 -21.36
C PHE A 26 9.76 16.66 -22.37
N VAL A 27 9.41 16.82 -23.66
CA VAL A 27 9.82 15.89 -24.72
C VAL A 27 11.34 15.90 -24.93
N SER A 28 11.97 17.07 -24.79
CA SER A 28 13.42 17.22 -25.00
C SER A 28 14.28 16.51 -23.96
N ASN A 29 13.71 16.15 -22.80
CA ASN A 29 14.36 15.31 -21.79
C ASN A 29 14.54 13.84 -22.25
N PHE A 30 13.98 13.45 -23.40
CA PHE A 30 14.09 12.10 -23.96
C PHE A 30 14.87 12.13 -25.28
N THR A 31 16.11 11.62 -25.28
CA THR A 31 17.01 11.70 -26.45
C THR A 31 16.72 10.65 -27.51
N ASP A 32 16.39 9.43 -27.09
CA ASP A 32 16.40 8.26 -27.99
C ASP A 32 15.02 7.95 -28.58
N ASP A 33 13.97 8.17 -27.78
CA ASP A 33 12.58 7.94 -28.17
C ASP A 33 11.69 8.98 -27.47
N PRO A 34 11.42 10.13 -28.11
CA PRO A 34 10.60 11.18 -27.52
C PRO A 34 9.13 10.73 -27.37
N PRO A 35 8.50 10.96 -26.20
CA PRO A 35 7.14 10.50 -25.98
C PRO A 35 6.14 11.22 -26.88
N LYS A 36 5.16 10.47 -27.39
CA LYS A 36 4.02 11.07 -28.11
C LYS A 36 3.08 11.72 -27.12
N ILE A 37 2.71 12.98 -27.36
CA ILE A 37 1.77 13.70 -26.49
C ILE A 37 0.36 13.68 -27.08
N TYR A 38 -0.60 13.20 -26.30
CA TYR A 38 -2.02 13.21 -26.64
C TYR A 38 -2.80 14.13 -25.70
N LYS A 39 -3.79 14.83 -26.25
CA LYS A 39 -4.80 15.54 -25.48
C LYS A 39 -5.96 14.61 -25.15
N LEU A 40 -6.35 14.53 -23.88
CA LEU A 40 -7.57 13.83 -23.47
C LEU A 40 -8.80 14.69 -23.80
N LEU A 41 -9.60 14.25 -24.78
CA LEU A 41 -10.73 15.04 -25.29
C LEU A 41 -12.00 14.91 -24.43
N ARG A 42 -12.16 13.77 -23.76
CA ARG A 42 -13.31 13.47 -22.88
C ARG A 42 -12.89 12.50 -21.78
N THR A 43 -13.67 12.44 -20.71
CA THR A 43 -13.48 11.42 -19.68
C THR A 43 -13.90 10.05 -20.23
N PRO A 44 -13.04 9.02 -20.16
CA PRO A 44 -13.45 7.65 -20.48
C PRO A 44 -14.41 7.14 -19.40
N ALA A 45 -15.47 6.45 -19.79
CA ALA A 45 -16.39 5.81 -18.86
C ALA A 45 -15.77 4.55 -18.25
N HIS A 46 -14.92 3.85 -19.01
CA HIS A 46 -14.20 2.66 -18.58
C HIS A 46 -12.71 2.72 -18.98
N LEU A 47 -11.87 2.02 -18.23
CA LEU A 47 -10.43 1.97 -18.52
C LEU A 47 -10.12 1.35 -19.90
N ASP A 48 -10.92 0.39 -20.36
CA ASP A 48 -10.76 -0.29 -21.65
C ASP A 48 -11.14 0.57 -22.86
N GLU A 49 -11.64 1.79 -22.66
CA GLU A 49 -11.75 2.75 -23.76
C GLU A 49 -10.38 3.30 -24.21
N ILE A 50 -9.38 3.21 -23.35
CA ILE A 50 -7.99 3.55 -23.66
C ILE A 50 -7.31 2.29 -24.21
N ASP A 51 -6.71 2.42 -25.40
CA ASP A 51 -5.97 1.33 -26.06
C ASP A 51 -4.56 1.22 -25.50
N TRP A 52 -4.45 0.83 -24.22
CA TRP A 52 -3.22 0.81 -23.43
C TRP A 52 -2.08 0.02 -24.08
N GLU A 53 -2.39 -1.03 -24.84
CA GLU A 53 -1.39 -1.83 -25.56
C GLU A 53 -0.62 -1.00 -26.61
N LYS A 54 -1.27 0.02 -27.17
CA LYS A 54 -0.69 0.92 -28.18
C LYS A 54 -0.05 2.18 -27.60
N LEU A 55 -0.27 2.44 -26.31
CA LEU A 55 0.29 3.59 -25.62
C LEU A 55 1.61 3.21 -24.98
N ASP A 56 2.59 2.85 -25.81
CA ASP A 56 3.98 2.78 -25.37
C ASP A 56 4.62 4.15 -25.49
N ASN A 57 5.45 4.51 -24.50
CA ASN A 57 6.14 5.79 -24.42
C ASN A 57 5.26 7.00 -24.81
N THR A 58 4.15 7.17 -24.09
CA THR A 58 3.09 8.10 -24.44
C THR A 58 2.69 8.96 -23.24
N ALA A 59 2.50 10.25 -23.46
CA ALA A 59 1.99 11.19 -22.47
C ALA A 59 0.55 11.61 -22.82
N ILE A 60 -0.35 11.57 -21.84
CA ILE A 60 -1.73 12.04 -21.97
C ILE A 60 -1.89 13.32 -21.15
N CYS A 61 -2.04 14.46 -21.84
CA CYS A 61 -2.32 15.75 -21.25
C CYS A 61 -3.79 15.90 -20.82
N ARG A 62 -3.99 16.29 -19.57
CA ARG A 62 -5.26 16.82 -19.07
C ARG A 62 -5.32 18.35 -19.26
N LYS A 63 -6.51 18.93 -19.06
CA LYS A 63 -6.76 20.37 -19.30
C LYS A 63 -6.02 21.29 -18.33
N ASN A 64 -5.60 20.80 -17.17
CA ASN A 64 -4.92 21.54 -16.11
C ASN A 64 -3.38 21.42 -16.15
N GLY A 65 -2.81 20.93 -17.26
CA GLY A 65 -1.35 20.76 -17.38
C GLY A 65 -0.80 19.49 -16.74
N LEU A 66 -1.66 18.69 -16.10
CA LEU A 66 -1.27 17.37 -15.61
C LEU A 66 -1.06 16.38 -16.75
N ILE A 67 -0.07 15.53 -16.57
CA ILE A 67 0.34 14.49 -17.50
C ILE A 67 0.12 13.14 -16.85
N ILE A 68 -0.49 12.24 -17.61
CA ILE A 68 -0.46 10.79 -17.33
C ILE A 68 0.51 10.21 -18.35
N TRP A 69 1.72 9.90 -17.93
CA TRP A 69 2.72 9.29 -18.78
C TRP A 69 2.74 7.78 -18.61
N ILE A 70 2.96 7.07 -19.73
CA ILE A 70 3.00 5.62 -19.82
C ILE A 70 4.31 5.29 -20.54
N GLY A 71 5.23 4.62 -19.86
CA GLY A 71 6.59 4.42 -20.36
C GLY A 71 7.52 3.86 -19.29
N ARG A 72 8.75 3.50 -19.69
CA ARG A 72 9.73 2.93 -18.75
C ARG A 72 10.21 3.99 -17.77
N PRO A 73 10.29 3.68 -16.47
CA PRO A 73 10.35 4.63 -15.34
C PRO A 73 11.65 5.45 -15.19
N ALA A 74 12.37 5.78 -16.26
CA ALA A 74 13.51 6.72 -16.24
C ALA A 74 13.13 8.15 -15.76
N ILE A 75 11.84 8.40 -15.52
CA ILE A 75 11.27 9.68 -15.11
C ILE A 75 11.46 10.00 -13.62
N ARG A 76 11.81 9.02 -12.76
CA ARG A 76 12.02 9.31 -11.32
C ARG A 76 13.06 10.42 -11.10
N ASP A 77 14.08 10.49 -11.95
CA ASP A 77 15.13 11.51 -11.84
C ASP A 77 14.70 12.89 -12.38
N CYS A 78 13.60 12.98 -13.14
CA CYS A 78 13.22 14.20 -13.85
C CYS A 78 12.15 15.03 -13.13
N PHE A 79 11.41 14.46 -12.18
CA PHE A 79 10.29 15.15 -11.53
C PHE A 79 10.24 14.85 -10.04
N THR A 80 10.21 15.92 -9.24
CA THR A 80 10.17 15.89 -7.77
C THR A 80 8.81 15.47 -7.21
N SER A 81 7.76 15.40 -8.03
CA SER A 81 6.42 15.05 -7.57
C SER A 81 5.69 14.23 -8.62
N THR A 82 5.78 12.92 -8.46
CA THR A 82 5.11 11.96 -9.35
C THR A 82 4.32 10.94 -8.53
N ILE A 83 3.12 10.59 -8.96
CA ILE A 83 2.44 9.37 -8.49
C ILE A 83 2.69 8.27 -9.52
N PRO A 84 3.53 7.27 -9.20
CA PRO A 84 3.72 6.13 -10.07
C PRO A 84 2.48 5.24 -10.09
N PHE A 85 2.27 4.57 -11.20
CA PHE A 85 1.21 3.60 -11.35
C PHE A 85 1.59 2.56 -12.38
N THR A 86 0.92 1.43 -12.30
CA THR A 86 1.05 0.31 -13.22
C THR A 86 -0.30 0.04 -13.87
N VAL A 87 -0.32 -0.12 -15.19
CA VAL A 87 -1.49 -0.60 -15.95
C VAL A 87 -1.24 -2.04 -16.34
N HIS A 88 -2.15 -2.91 -15.93
CA HIS A 88 -2.18 -4.31 -16.34
C HIS A 88 -3.27 -4.48 -17.41
N VAL A 89 -2.92 -5.13 -18.52
CA VAL A 89 -3.81 -5.43 -19.65
C VAL A 89 -3.64 -6.90 -20.00
N GLY A 90 -4.44 -7.77 -19.36
CA GLY A 90 -4.18 -9.21 -19.44
C GLY A 90 -2.84 -9.54 -18.79
N GLU A 91 -1.90 -10.09 -19.57
CA GLU A 91 -0.54 -10.44 -19.13
C GLU A 91 0.46 -9.28 -19.34
N ILE A 92 0.06 -8.22 -20.02
CA ILE A 92 0.93 -7.07 -20.31
C ILE A 92 0.89 -6.11 -19.13
N GLN A 93 2.07 -5.74 -18.63
CA GLN A 93 2.25 -4.69 -17.64
C GLN A 93 2.90 -3.45 -18.28
N ARG A 94 2.41 -2.26 -17.93
CA ARG A 94 2.96 -0.97 -18.35
C ARG A 94 3.08 -0.05 -17.15
N ASP A 95 4.27 0.45 -16.91
CA ASP A 95 4.50 1.44 -15.86
C ASP A 95 4.15 2.85 -16.38
N GLY A 96 3.86 3.74 -15.45
CA GLY A 96 3.49 5.10 -15.74
C GLY A 96 3.65 6.00 -14.52
N ALA A 97 3.50 7.30 -14.76
CA ALA A 97 3.59 8.32 -13.73
C ALA A 97 2.61 9.46 -13.99
N ILE A 98 2.07 10.03 -12.92
CA ILE A 98 1.21 11.21 -12.95
C ILE A 98 1.99 12.38 -12.36
N PHE A 99 2.12 13.48 -13.11
CA PHE A 99 2.85 14.68 -12.65
C PHE A 99 2.32 15.95 -13.32
N ASN A 100 2.77 17.11 -12.84
CA ASN A 100 2.47 18.40 -13.45
C ASN A 100 3.62 18.86 -14.35
N ILE A 101 3.32 19.13 -15.63
CA ILE A 101 4.34 19.55 -16.60
C ILE A 101 4.89 20.96 -16.36
N GLN A 102 4.17 21.79 -15.59
CA GLN A 102 4.61 23.15 -15.31
C GLN A 102 5.67 23.24 -14.21
N TYR A 103 6.14 22.09 -13.68
CA TYR A 103 7.05 22.00 -12.54
C TYR A 103 6.58 22.80 -11.31
N LYS A 104 5.26 22.95 -11.19
CA LYS A 104 4.62 23.51 -10.00
C LYS A 104 4.19 22.34 -9.12
N GLU A 105 4.46 22.48 -7.82
CA GLU A 105 3.92 21.61 -6.77
C GLU A 105 2.38 21.76 -6.77
N ASP A 106 1.71 20.92 -7.56
CA ASP A 106 0.25 20.79 -7.63
C ASP A 106 -0.14 19.38 -7.21
N HIS A 107 0.19 19.04 -5.97
CA HIS A 107 -0.10 17.73 -5.42
C HIS A 107 -1.59 17.42 -5.42
N ASP A 108 -2.43 18.42 -5.13
CA ASP A 108 -3.88 18.28 -5.15
C ASP A 108 -4.38 17.79 -6.53
N GLY A 109 -3.90 18.40 -7.62
CA GLY A 109 -4.24 17.97 -8.97
C GLY A 109 -3.71 16.58 -9.33
N ILE A 110 -2.48 16.25 -8.92
CA ILE A 110 -1.85 14.94 -9.16
C ILE A 110 -2.66 13.84 -8.46
N ILE A 111 -3.01 14.02 -7.19
CA ILE A 111 -3.78 13.06 -6.40
C ILE A 111 -5.21 12.94 -6.91
N GLU A 112 -5.86 14.06 -7.26
CA GLU A 112 -7.19 14.02 -7.90
C GLU A 112 -7.14 13.20 -9.20
N THR A 113 -6.06 13.32 -9.97
CA THR A 113 -5.87 12.56 -11.21
C THR A 113 -5.62 11.08 -10.95
N ALA A 114 -4.82 10.75 -9.93
CA ALA A 114 -4.63 9.39 -9.45
C ALA A 114 -5.97 8.76 -9.02
N ALA A 115 -6.73 9.40 -8.12
CA ALA A 115 -8.04 8.92 -7.69
C ALA A 115 -9.04 8.83 -8.86
N TRP A 116 -9.03 9.80 -9.76
CA TRP A 116 -9.81 9.79 -10.99
C TRP A 116 -9.48 8.58 -11.87
N LEU A 117 -8.22 8.19 -11.96
CA LEU A 117 -7.74 7.06 -12.77
C LEU A 117 -8.07 5.72 -12.10
N ALA A 118 -7.83 5.61 -10.80
CA ALA A 118 -8.16 4.46 -9.96
C ALA A 118 -9.66 4.14 -9.94
N SER A 119 -10.52 5.16 -9.86
CA SER A 119 -11.98 5.00 -9.74
C SER A 119 -12.68 4.59 -11.04
N ARG A 120 -11.95 4.48 -12.16
CA ARG A 120 -12.56 4.10 -13.44
C ARG A 120 -12.98 2.65 -13.41
N LYS A 121 -14.27 2.42 -13.68
CA LYS A 121 -14.84 1.07 -13.76
C LYS A 121 -14.14 0.27 -14.84
N ARG A 122 -13.93 -1.01 -14.58
CA ARG A 122 -13.61 -1.99 -15.63
C ARG A 122 -14.86 -2.21 -16.48
N GLY A 123 -14.72 -2.32 -17.80
CA GLY A 123 -15.77 -2.90 -18.62
C GLY A 123 -16.05 -4.34 -18.18
N GLU A 124 -17.29 -4.81 -18.29
CA GLU A 124 -17.61 -6.23 -18.05
C GLU A 124 -16.71 -7.11 -18.93
N GLY A 125 -15.95 -8.04 -18.34
CA GLY A 125 -15.01 -8.90 -19.05
C GLY A 125 -13.71 -8.22 -19.51
N SER A 126 -13.44 -6.99 -19.08
CA SER A 126 -12.15 -6.34 -19.30
C SER A 126 -11.11 -6.84 -18.31
N ASN A 127 -9.94 -7.22 -18.83
CA ASN A 127 -8.76 -7.56 -18.03
C ASN A 127 -7.89 -6.34 -17.72
N VAL A 128 -8.37 -5.12 -18.00
CA VAL A 128 -7.64 -3.90 -17.71
C VAL A 128 -7.80 -3.53 -16.24
N ARG A 129 -6.68 -3.38 -15.53
CA ARG A 129 -6.65 -2.79 -14.20
C ARG A 129 -5.50 -1.80 -14.10
N ILE A 130 -5.70 -0.77 -13.31
CA ILE A 130 -4.62 0.11 -12.89
C ILE A 130 -4.19 -0.32 -11.50
N GLU A 131 -3.02 0.06 -11.05
CA GLU A 131 -2.48 -0.13 -9.71
C GLU A 131 -1.72 1.14 -9.41
N ILE A 132 -2.10 1.85 -8.35
CA ILE A 132 -1.40 3.08 -7.98
C ILE A 132 -0.37 2.64 -6.99
N ASP A 133 0.88 2.83 -7.37
CA ASP A 133 2.01 2.56 -6.52
C ASP A 133 2.20 3.80 -5.64
N VAL A 134 1.70 3.70 -4.40
CA VAL A 134 1.92 4.73 -3.38
C VAL A 134 3.20 4.47 -2.59
N SER A 135 3.83 3.31 -2.74
CA SER A 135 5.04 2.95 -2.01
C SER A 135 6.30 3.57 -2.61
N THR A 136 6.24 4.01 -3.87
CA THR A 136 7.38 4.65 -4.55
C THR A 136 7.22 6.15 -4.74
N LEU A 137 6.28 6.76 -4.02
CA LEU A 137 6.24 8.20 -3.83
C LEU A 137 7.48 8.65 -3.06
N ASP A 138 8.01 9.82 -3.42
CA ASP A 138 9.26 10.33 -2.85
C ASP A 138 9.19 10.35 -1.31
N ARG A 139 10.14 9.63 -0.70
CA ARG A 139 10.15 9.20 0.71
C ARG A 139 9.97 10.37 1.68
N ASP A 140 10.44 11.54 1.27
CA ASP A 140 10.52 12.72 2.11
C ASP A 140 9.26 13.59 2.08
N THR A 141 8.32 13.39 1.13
CA THR A 141 7.25 14.37 0.89
C THR A 141 5.83 13.82 1.03
N LEU A 142 5.62 12.50 0.92
CA LEU A 142 4.27 11.96 0.79
C LEU A 142 3.32 12.30 1.96
N PRO A 143 3.70 12.08 3.23
CA PRO A 143 2.78 12.30 4.35
C PRO A 143 2.51 13.78 4.59
N GLU A 144 3.45 14.67 4.30
CA GLU A 144 3.22 16.12 4.39
C GLU A 144 2.26 16.60 3.30
N VAL A 145 2.26 15.90 2.16
CA VAL A 145 1.51 16.26 0.96
C VAL A 145 0.09 15.69 0.96
N LEU A 146 -0.12 14.45 1.40
CA LEU A 146 -1.41 13.78 1.32
C LEU A 146 -2.38 14.27 2.40
N LYS A 147 -3.40 15.03 2.04
CA LYS A 147 -4.46 15.40 2.98
C LYS A 147 -5.34 14.18 3.33
N PRO A 148 -5.95 14.11 4.53
CA PRO A 148 -6.84 13.01 4.92
C PRO A 148 -7.96 12.70 3.90
N ASN A 149 -8.59 13.74 3.32
CA ASN A 149 -9.62 13.56 2.30
C ASN A 149 -9.09 12.99 0.97
N GLN A 150 -7.81 13.21 0.66
CA GLN A 150 -7.15 12.66 -0.52
C GLN A 150 -6.83 11.18 -0.34
N ILE A 151 -6.33 10.78 0.83
CA ILE A 151 -6.15 9.37 1.20
C ILE A 151 -7.48 8.64 1.11
N ALA A 152 -8.55 9.21 1.69
CA ALA A 152 -9.89 8.63 1.61
C ALA A 152 -10.33 8.43 0.16
N CYS A 153 -10.11 9.43 -0.70
CA CYS A 153 -10.47 9.37 -2.11
C CYS A 153 -9.70 8.27 -2.87
N LEU A 154 -8.40 8.08 -2.58
CA LEU A 154 -7.59 7.01 -3.17
C LEU A 154 -8.05 5.62 -2.73
N LEU A 155 -8.34 5.44 -1.44
CA LEU A 155 -8.87 4.19 -0.89
C LEU A 155 -10.26 3.88 -1.49
N ASP A 156 -11.17 4.86 -1.49
CA ASP A 156 -12.55 4.70 -1.97
C ASP A 156 -12.62 4.43 -3.47
N ALA A 157 -11.63 4.90 -4.22
CA ALA A 157 -11.51 4.62 -5.65
C ALA A 157 -11.16 3.15 -5.93
N CYS A 158 -10.54 2.44 -4.98
CA CYS A 158 -9.97 1.10 -5.16
C CYS A 158 -10.08 0.22 -3.89
N PRO A 159 -11.30 -0.05 -3.39
CA PRO A 159 -11.50 -0.66 -2.07
C PRO A 159 -11.00 -2.10 -1.96
N THR A 160 -10.83 -2.82 -3.06
CA THR A 160 -10.38 -4.23 -3.06
C THR A 160 -8.88 -4.38 -3.28
N ARG A 161 -8.11 -3.28 -3.16
CA ARG A 161 -6.68 -3.30 -3.44
C ARG A 161 -5.87 -3.35 -2.16
N LYS A 162 -4.67 -3.88 -2.35
CA LYS A 162 -3.56 -3.76 -1.42
C LYS A 162 -2.97 -2.36 -1.49
N PHE A 163 -2.76 -1.74 -0.34
CA PHE A 163 -2.13 -0.43 -0.19
C PHE A 163 -0.85 -0.60 0.63
N GLU A 164 0.27 -0.15 0.08
CA GLU A 164 1.59 -0.29 0.71
C GLU A 164 2.14 1.09 1.04
N LEU A 165 2.26 1.40 2.33
CA LEU A 165 2.79 2.66 2.85
C LEU A 165 4.11 2.34 3.54
N LEU A 166 5.20 2.35 2.79
CA LEU A 166 6.48 1.81 3.25
C LEU A 166 7.27 2.79 4.13
N ASP A 167 7.04 4.09 3.97
CA ASP A 167 7.80 5.13 4.66
C ASP A 167 6.96 6.38 5.02
N GLY A 168 7.66 7.32 5.64
CA GLY A 168 7.16 8.65 5.94
C GLY A 168 6.56 8.81 7.34
N PHE A 169 6.37 10.07 7.71
CA PHE A 169 5.81 10.49 8.99
C PHE A 169 4.30 10.82 8.90
N TRP A 170 3.45 9.90 9.35
CA TRP A 170 1.99 9.97 9.19
C TRP A 170 1.31 10.66 10.37
N TYR A 171 0.48 11.66 10.06
CA TYR A 171 -0.29 12.44 11.01
C TYR A 171 -1.51 11.67 11.55
N PRO A 172 -1.98 11.98 12.77
CA PRO A 172 -3.13 11.31 13.38
C PRO A 172 -4.40 11.35 12.51
N GLU A 173 -4.68 12.46 11.84
CA GLU A 173 -5.87 12.59 11.00
C GLU A 173 -5.82 11.70 9.76
N GLN A 174 -4.62 11.43 9.23
CA GLN A 174 -4.41 10.52 8.10
C GLN A 174 -4.58 9.07 8.54
N SER A 175 -4.00 8.71 9.69
CA SER A 175 -4.08 7.35 10.22
C SER A 175 -5.51 6.97 10.58
N VAL A 176 -6.31 7.90 11.10
CA VAL A 176 -7.76 7.71 11.27
C VAL A 176 -8.44 7.39 9.94
N VAL A 177 -8.08 8.04 8.84
CA VAL A 177 -8.69 7.73 7.53
C VAL A 177 -8.37 6.30 7.08
N LEU A 178 -7.11 5.86 7.25
CA LEU A 178 -6.69 4.48 6.98
C LEU A 178 -7.50 3.48 7.82
N ALA A 179 -7.69 3.77 9.11
CA ALA A 179 -8.39 2.89 10.05
C ALA A 179 -9.92 2.87 9.87
N THR A 180 -10.56 3.90 9.30
CA THR A 180 -12.03 4.07 9.38
C THR A 180 -12.81 3.80 8.09
N ARG A 181 -12.20 3.28 7.01
CA ARG A 181 -12.97 3.00 5.79
C ARG A 181 -14.06 1.95 6.06
N PRO A 182 -15.28 2.10 5.50
CA PRO A 182 -16.41 1.22 5.81
C PRO A 182 -16.34 -0.16 5.14
N TYR A 183 -15.24 -0.49 4.48
CA TYR A 183 -14.98 -1.75 3.80
C TYR A 183 -13.64 -2.32 4.29
N PRO A 184 -13.42 -3.65 4.17
CA PRO A 184 -12.13 -4.27 4.45
C PRO A 184 -11.03 -3.68 3.55
N ILE A 185 -9.85 -3.45 4.13
CA ILE A 185 -8.65 -2.94 3.45
C ILE A 185 -7.55 -3.99 3.58
N ASP A 186 -6.73 -4.13 2.53
CA ASP A 186 -5.44 -4.83 2.63
C ASP A 186 -4.34 -3.76 2.71
N LEU A 187 -3.79 -3.57 3.91
CA LEU A 187 -2.87 -2.48 4.24
C LEU A 187 -1.53 -3.02 4.73
N ILE A 188 -0.44 -2.58 4.10
CA ILE A 188 0.93 -2.80 4.56
C ILE A 188 1.53 -1.49 5.00
N LEU A 189 2.10 -1.48 6.20
CA LEU A 189 2.80 -0.35 6.80
C LEU A 189 4.25 -0.74 7.05
N GLY A 190 5.18 0.08 6.55
CA GLY A 190 6.62 -0.14 6.68
C GLY A 190 7.21 -1.11 5.63
N GLU A 191 8.53 -1.17 5.60
CA GLU A 191 9.33 -2.10 4.81
C GLU A 191 10.37 -2.78 5.73
N GLU A 192 10.58 -4.10 5.56
CA GLU A 192 11.47 -4.88 6.44
C GLU A 192 12.95 -4.49 6.28
N GLU A 193 13.36 -3.96 5.11
CA GLU A 193 14.77 -3.73 4.76
C GLU A 193 15.12 -2.25 4.50
N SER A 194 14.23 -1.31 4.83
CA SER A 194 14.46 0.11 4.55
C SER A 194 15.56 0.68 5.46
N GLY A 195 16.63 1.20 4.85
CA GLY A 195 17.69 1.98 5.50
C GLY A 195 17.20 3.34 6.05
N ASP A 196 17.88 4.44 5.72
CA ASP A 196 17.50 5.79 6.18
C ASP A 196 16.10 6.19 5.66
N GLY A 197 15.06 5.93 6.46
CA GLY A 197 13.66 6.25 6.14
C GLY A 197 12.74 5.13 6.61
N CYS A 198 12.00 5.37 7.70
CA CYS A 198 11.06 4.40 8.26
C CYS A 198 9.65 5.00 8.33
N PHE A 199 8.64 4.15 8.13
CA PHE A 199 7.26 4.52 8.39
C PHE A 199 7.07 4.81 9.88
N GLN A 200 6.49 5.96 10.22
CA GLN A 200 6.24 6.34 11.61
C GLN A 200 4.92 7.09 11.74
N PHE A 201 4.12 6.75 12.75
CA PHE A 201 3.00 7.59 13.17
C PHE A 201 3.48 8.67 14.13
N GLN A 202 3.03 9.91 13.93
CA GLN A 202 3.39 11.05 14.79
C GLN A 202 2.99 10.84 16.26
N ASP A 203 1.90 10.11 16.50
CA ASP A 203 1.33 9.84 17.80
C ASP A 203 1.54 8.38 18.24
N GLU A 204 2.59 7.73 17.73
CA GLU A 204 2.92 6.32 18.03
C GLU A 204 1.73 5.38 17.74
N GLY A 205 0.93 5.72 16.73
CA GLY A 205 -0.21 4.95 16.25
C GLY A 205 -1.45 5.05 17.15
N ALA A 206 -1.48 5.96 18.12
CA ALA A 206 -2.59 6.07 19.07
C ALA A 206 -3.94 6.31 18.36
N ALA A 207 -4.02 7.30 17.46
CA ALA A 207 -5.26 7.62 16.74
C ALA A 207 -5.64 6.51 15.74
N PHE A 208 -4.67 5.84 15.13
CA PHE A 208 -4.90 4.68 14.27
C PHE A 208 -5.58 3.56 15.04
N VAL A 209 -5.00 3.16 16.18
CA VAL A 209 -5.53 2.09 17.04
C VAL A 209 -6.86 2.51 17.65
N ASP A 210 -7.01 3.75 18.12
CA ASP A 210 -8.29 4.26 18.64
C ASP A 210 -9.41 4.09 17.62
N ALA A 211 -9.15 4.49 16.37
CA ALA A 211 -10.09 4.37 15.29
C ALA A 211 -10.40 2.90 14.92
N LEU A 212 -9.40 2.01 14.93
CA LEU A 212 -9.58 0.58 14.68
C LEU A 212 -10.48 -0.08 15.73
N VAL A 213 -10.24 0.22 17.01
CA VAL A 213 -11.00 -0.36 18.14
C VAL A 213 -12.48 0.04 18.12
N GLN A 214 -12.82 1.17 17.51
CA GLN A 214 -14.23 1.58 17.34
C GLN A 214 -14.92 0.94 16.14
N ARG A 215 -14.21 0.13 15.32
CA ARG A 215 -14.82 -0.52 14.16
C ARG A 215 -15.71 -1.68 14.57
N GLU A 216 -16.92 -1.70 14.03
CA GLU A 216 -17.83 -2.86 14.14
C GLU A 216 -17.59 -3.89 13.03
N ALA A 217 -17.10 -3.44 11.86
CA ALA A 217 -16.80 -4.30 10.72
C ALA A 217 -15.34 -4.77 10.75
N SER A 218 -15.08 -5.92 10.15
CA SER A 218 -13.71 -6.42 9.95
C SER A 218 -12.82 -5.35 9.28
N PHE A 219 -11.55 -5.30 9.69
CA PHE A 219 -10.57 -4.43 9.07
C PHE A 219 -10.11 -4.95 7.70
N GLY A 220 -10.13 -6.26 7.46
CA GLY A 220 -9.43 -6.89 6.34
C GLY A 220 -8.05 -7.38 6.75
N SER A 221 -7.03 -7.05 5.96
CA SER A 221 -5.64 -7.48 6.18
C SER A 221 -4.77 -6.32 6.65
N LEU A 222 -3.98 -6.53 7.71
CA LEU A 222 -2.98 -5.57 8.20
C LEU A 222 -1.61 -6.25 8.26
N SER A 223 -0.62 -5.65 7.59
CA SER A 223 0.78 -6.05 7.67
C SER A 223 1.61 -4.93 8.28
N LEU A 224 2.29 -5.20 9.39
CA LEU A 224 3.22 -4.30 10.05
C LEU A 224 4.64 -4.82 9.82
N ARG A 225 5.40 -4.14 8.97
CA ARG A 225 6.75 -4.52 8.55
C ARG A 225 7.73 -3.46 9.03
N PHE A 226 8.10 -3.55 10.29
CA PHE A 226 9.00 -2.62 10.95
C PHE A 226 10.30 -3.31 11.33
N ASP A 227 11.39 -2.55 11.35
CA ASP A 227 12.62 -2.98 11.98
C ASP A 227 12.47 -2.97 13.51
N GLU A 228 13.18 -3.84 14.22
CA GLU A 228 13.14 -3.95 15.69
C GLU A 228 13.55 -2.65 16.41
N HIS A 229 14.29 -1.78 15.74
CA HIS A 229 14.70 -0.48 16.24
C HIS A 229 13.71 0.66 15.90
N TRP A 230 12.72 0.41 15.05
CA TRP A 230 11.82 1.41 14.49
C TRP A 230 10.34 1.01 14.59
N VAL A 231 9.81 0.99 15.81
CA VAL A 231 8.41 0.62 16.02
C VAL A 231 7.50 1.81 15.73
N ALA A 232 6.70 1.72 14.66
CA ALA A 232 5.76 2.79 14.29
C ALA A 232 4.56 2.93 15.25
N ILE A 233 4.23 1.85 15.97
CA ILE A 233 3.12 1.78 16.92
C ILE A 233 3.70 1.55 18.33
N GLY A 234 3.52 2.51 19.23
CA GLY A 234 4.07 2.42 20.58
C GLY A 234 3.47 1.26 21.39
N TYR A 235 4.21 0.79 22.40
CA TYR A 235 3.82 -0.34 23.27
C TYR A 235 2.37 -0.26 23.77
N ARG A 236 1.93 0.92 24.23
CA ARG A 236 0.56 1.12 24.75
C ARG A 236 -0.50 0.93 23.66
N SER A 237 -0.20 1.37 22.45
CA SER A 237 -1.08 1.23 21.29
C SER A 237 -1.11 -0.22 20.80
N LEU A 238 0.03 -0.91 20.73
CA LEU A 238 0.09 -2.35 20.41
C LEU A 238 -0.71 -3.19 21.39
N ARG A 239 -0.50 -3.00 22.70
CA ARG A 239 -1.26 -3.74 23.72
C ARG A 239 -2.77 -3.54 23.58
N ARG A 240 -3.20 -2.33 23.22
CA ARG A 240 -4.63 -2.03 22.99
C ARG A 240 -5.14 -2.62 21.69
N LEU A 241 -4.34 -2.62 20.63
CA LEU A 241 -4.69 -3.21 19.34
C LEU A 241 -4.97 -4.71 19.49
N PHE A 242 -4.05 -5.44 20.10
CA PHE A 242 -4.15 -6.90 20.24
C PHE A 242 -5.18 -7.33 21.30
N GLY A 243 -5.35 -6.55 22.37
CA GLY A 243 -6.38 -6.80 23.39
C GLY A 243 -7.79 -6.29 23.01
N SER A 244 -8.01 -5.87 21.76
CA SER A 244 -9.31 -5.38 21.30
C SER A 244 -10.16 -6.46 20.63
N GLU A 245 -11.46 -6.20 20.51
CA GLU A 245 -12.38 -7.06 19.76
C GLU A 245 -12.28 -6.88 18.24
N THR A 246 -11.39 -5.99 17.76
CA THR A 246 -11.22 -5.69 16.33
C THR A 246 -10.86 -6.97 15.58
N HIS A 247 -11.68 -7.33 14.59
CA HIS A 247 -11.47 -8.54 13.82
C HIS A 247 -10.63 -8.28 12.55
N PHE A 248 -9.56 -9.06 12.36
CA PHE A 248 -8.71 -9.04 11.17
C PHE A 248 -8.85 -10.34 10.36
N GLU A 249 -9.06 -10.23 9.05
CA GLU A 249 -8.99 -11.40 8.15
C GLU A 249 -7.56 -11.96 8.12
N LYS A 250 -6.56 -11.08 8.04
CA LYS A 250 -5.14 -11.42 8.15
C LYS A 250 -4.39 -10.39 8.97
N LEU A 251 -3.52 -10.85 9.85
CA LEU A 251 -2.57 -10.03 10.57
C LEU A 251 -1.17 -10.57 10.30
N GLU A 252 -0.32 -9.74 9.72
CA GLU A 252 1.08 -10.05 9.42
C GLU A 252 1.98 -9.10 10.20
N LEU A 253 2.92 -9.63 10.96
CA LEU A 253 3.74 -8.86 11.89
C LEU A 253 5.20 -9.28 11.79
N CYS A 254 6.07 -8.28 11.72
CA CYS A 254 7.49 -8.43 11.97
C CYS A 254 7.75 -8.67 13.47
N LYS A 255 9.04 -8.86 13.80
CA LYS A 255 9.53 -9.03 15.16
C LYS A 255 9.14 -7.82 16.01
N LEU A 256 8.56 -8.11 17.18
CA LEU A 256 8.27 -7.11 18.20
C LEU A 256 9.30 -7.21 19.33
N ASP A 257 9.38 -6.18 20.16
CA ASP A 257 10.20 -6.20 21.37
C ASP A 257 9.79 -7.28 22.37
N ASP A 258 10.70 -7.58 23.30
CA ASP A 258 10.52 -8.60 24.35
C ASP A 258 9.27 -8.39 25.21
N LEU A 259 8.80 -7.14 25.37
CA LEU A 259 7.64 -6.83 26.19
C LEU A 259 6.32 -7.07 25.46
N SER A 260 6.36 -7.16 24.13
CA SER A 260 5.19 -7.26 23.24
C SER A 260 5.14 -8.55 22.45
N VAL A 261 6.18 -9.40 22.55
CA VAL A 261 6.37 -10.63 21.76
C VAL A 261 5.21 -11.62 21.80
N LEU A 262 4.39 -11.59 22.86
CA LEU A 262 3.25 -12.50 23.01
C LEU A 262 1.91 -11.90 22.61
N PHE A 263 1.80 -10.56 22.52
CA PHE A 263 0.52 -9.92 22.22
C PHE A 263 -0.10 -10.36 20.88
N PRO A 264 0.66 -10.59 19.80
CA PRO A 264 0.09 -11.04 18.53
C PRO A 264 -0.78 -12.27 18.60
N PHE A 265 -0.48 -13.20 19.51
CA PHE A 265 -1.25 -14.42 19.68
C PHE A 265 -2.65 -14.17 20.26
N GLU A 266 -2.82 -13.10 21.05
CA GLU A 266 -4.11 -12.69 21.61
C GLU A 266 -5.01 -11.97 20.59
N ALA A 267 -4.50 -11.67 19.39
CA ALA A 267 -5.24 -10.92 18.39
C ALA A 267 -6.45 -11.69 17.85
N ASN A 268 -7.60 -11.01 17.73
CA ASN A 268 -8.78 -11.53 17.05
C ASN A 268 -8.57 -11.51 15.52
N THR A 269 -7.90 -12.54 14.99
CA THR A 269 -7.64 -12.69 13.55
C THR A 269 -7.95 -14.09 13.04
N GLU A 270 -8.27 -14.24 11.74
CA GLU A 270 -8.37 -15.57 11.13
C GLU A 270 -7.01 -16.17 10.81
N VAL A 271 -6.10 -15.35 10.25
CA VAL A 271 -4.75 -15.74 9.84
C VAL A 271 -3.72 -14.86 10.54
N LEU A 272 -2.81 -15.46 11.31
CA LEU A 272 -1.66 -14.78 11.91
C LEU A 272 -0.36 -15.23 11.24
N GLU A 273 0.34 -14.30 10.60
CA GLU A 273 1.72 -14.47 10.14
C GLU A 273 2.64 -13.68 11.05
N TYR A 274 3.57 -14.35 11.74
CA TYR A 274 4.37 -13.69 12.77
C TYR A 274 5.79 -14.25 12.87
N ASP A 275 6.76 -13.34 12.78
CA ASP A 275 8.18 -13.58 13.03
C ASP A 275 8.53 -13.10 14.44
N PHE A 276 9.17 -13.93 15.27
CA PHE A 276 9.60 -13.50 16.62
C PHE A 276 10.84 -14.20 17.14
N TYR A 277 11.58 -13.52 18.02
CA TYR A 277 12.70 -14.13 18.75
C TYR A 277 12.21 -14.92 19.94
N VAL A 278 12.74 -16.12 20.08
CA VAL A 278 12.34 -17.05 21.13
C VAL A 278 13.14 -16.84 22.42
N ASP A 279 14.38 -16.35 22.31
CA ASP A 279 15.31 -16.11 23.42
C ASP A 279 14.74 -15.30 24.60
N PRO A 280 13.94 -14.23 24.42
CA PRO A 280 13.42 -13.44 25.55
C PRO A 280 12.19 -14.05 26.23
N VAL A 281 11.61 -15.13 25.70
CA VAL A 281 10.34 -15.67 26.19
C VAL A 281 10.56 -16.72 27.27
N ASP A 282 9.95 -16.52 28.43
CA ASP A 282 9.87 -17.56 29.46
C ASP A 282 9.01 -18.73 28.95
N PRO A 283 9.58 -19.96 28.84
CA PRO A 283 8.86 -21.17 28.46
C PRO A 283 7.50 -21.37 29.10
N ASP A 284 7.38 -21.03 30.38
CA ASP A 284 6.19 -21.35 31.16
C ASP A 284 4.98 -20.54 30.69
N VAL A 285 5.20 -19.42 30.01
CA VAL A 285 4.14 -18.54 29.51
C VAL A 285 3.35 -19.19 28.37
N PHE A 286 3.97 -20.09 27.59
CA PHE A 286 3.26 -20.79 26.52
C PHE A 286 2.11 -21.65 27.03
N ASN A 287 2.19 -22.15 28.27
CA ASN A 287 1.10 -22.94 28.87
C ASN A 287 -0.20 -22.15 29.06
N TYR A 288 -0.12 -20.81 29.06
CA TYR A 288 -1.26 -19.92 29.31
C TYR A 288 -1.66 -19.13 28.06
N LEU A 289 -0.96 -19.34 26.94
CA LEU A 289 -1.23 -18.62 25.71
C LEU A 289 -2.61 -18.99 25.18
N ASP A 290 -3.45 -18.00 24.98
CA ASP A 290 -4.69 -18.16 24.21
C ASP A 290 -4.42 -17.66 22.81
N ILE A 291 -4.76 -18.47 21.81
CA ILE A 291 -4.53 -18.14 20.41
C ILE A 291 -5.87 -18.23 19.72
N PHE A 292 -6.31 -17.11 19.14
CA PHE A 292 -7.60 -17.07 18.44
C PHE A 292 -7.50 -17.37 16.95
N ALA A 293 -6.29 -17.22 16.39
CA ALA A 293 -6.02 -17.44 14.98
C ALA A 293 -6.24 -18.90 14.56
N LYS A 294 -6.93 -19.11 13.44
CA LYS A 294 -7.20 -20.44 12.89
C LYS A 294 -6.07 -20.92 11.99
N ASP A 295 -5.46 -20.02 11.21
CA ASP A 295 -4.26 -20.30 10.43
C ASP A 295 -3.07 -19.57 11.07
N LEU A 296 -2.02 -20.32 11.40
CA LEU A 296 -0.80 -19.83 12.02
C LEU A 296 0.38 -20.06 11.09
N ARG A 297 1.07 -18.97 10.74
CA ARG A 297 2.33 -19.01 9.99
C ARG A 297 3.42 -18.33 10.79
N ILE A 298 4.09 -19.15 11.59
CA ILE A 298 5.04 -18.69 12.58
C ILE A 298 6.46 -18.97 12.12
N LYS A 299 7.33 -17.97 12.25
CA LYS A 299 8.77 -18.12 12.08
C LYS A 299 9.47 -17.77 13.38
N MET A 300 9.93 -18.83 14.05
CA MET A 300 10.72 -18.71 15.28
C MET A 300 12.17 -18.42 14.94
N LEU A 301 12.68 -17.33 15.48
CA LEU A 301 14.07 -16.92 15.33
C LEU A 301 14.82 -17.28 16.60
N ILE A 302 15.84 -18.10 16.43
CA ILE A 302 16.62 -18.68 17.51
C ILE A 302 17.98 -18.01 17.50
N GLY A 303 18.41 -17.44 18.63
CA GLY A 303 19.72 -16.79 18.71
C GLY A 303 20.88 -17.75 18.49
N PHE A 304 22.04 -17.18 18.15
CA PHE A 304 23.26 -17.95 17.86
C PHE A 304 23.77 -18.79 19.06
N GLU A 305 23.28 -18.53 20.27
CA GLU A 305 23.69 -19.22 21.50
C GLU A 305 22.73 -20.35 21.92
N ALA A 306 21.72 -20.68 21.12
CA ALA A 306 20.78 -21.72 21.49
C ALA A 306 21.42 -23.11 21.50
N SER A 307 21.39 -23.75 22.68
CA SER A 307 21.78 -25.14 22.86
C SER A 307 20.62 -26.09 22.53
N ASP A 308 20.88 -27.40 22.35
CA ASP A 308 19.82 -28.40 22.16
C ASP A 308 18.74 -28.35 23.25
N ARG A 309 19.10 -27.97 24.49
CA ARG A 309 18.16 -27.80 25.61
C ARG A 309 17.15 -26.68 25.39
N PHE A 310 17.46 -25.72 24.53
CA PHE A 310 16.56 -24.61 24.19
C PHE A 310 15.33 -25.12 23.43
N PHE A 311 15.51 -26.05 22.50
CA PHE A 311 14.40 -26.63 21.75
C PHE A 311 13.44 -27.37 22.68
N GLU A 312 13.97 -28.20 23.58
CA GLU A 312 13.16 -28.92 24.57
C GLU A 312 12.48 -27.96 25.56
N ALA A 313 13.14 -26.86 25.92
CA ALA A 313 12.61 -25.92 26.89
C ALA A 313 11.55 -24.99 26.30
N VAL A 314 11.65 -24.57 25.04
CA VAL A 314 10.77 -23.53 24.50
C VAL A 314 9.88 -24.01 23.36
N VAL A 315 10.48 -24.69 22.38
CA VAL A 315 9.79 -25.10 21.16
C VAL A 315 8.77 -26.19 21.49
N ASP A 316 9.14 -27.16 22.33
CA ASP A 316 8.24 -28.25 22.73
C ASP A 316 6.99 -27.75 23.50
N PRO A 317 7.09 -26.88 24.53
CA PRO A 317 5.90 -26.31 25.18
C PRO A 317 4.99 -25.52 24.24
N PHE A 318 5.57 -24.75 23.30
CA PHE A 318 4.77 -24.02 22.31
C PHE A 318 3.93 -24.98 21.45
N TRP A 319 4.55 -26.01 20.85
CA TRP A 319 3.82 -26.97 20.03
C TRP A 319 2.84 -27.81 20.84
N ALA A 320 3.18 -28.16 22.08
CA ALA A 320 2.27 -28.84 22.99
C ALA A 320 1.03 -28.00 23.26
N ARG A 321 1.20 -26.69 23.46
CA ARG A 321 0.07 -25.76 23.61
C ARG A 321 -0.78 -25.69 22.35
N LEU A 322 -0.17 -25.57 21.17
CA LEU A 322 -0.92 -25.59 19.91
C LEU A 322 -1.73 -26.88 19.74
N ALA A 323 -1.15 -28.02 20.08
CA ALA A 323 -1.83 -29.31 20.03
C ALA A 323 -3.01 -29.38 21.02
N GLU A 324 -2.87 -28.78 22.21
CA GLU A 324 -3.94 -28.69 23.22
C GLU A 324 -5.11 -27.82 22.74
N LEU A 325 -4.82 -26.66 22.13
CA LEU A 325 -5.83 -25.71 21.64
C LEU A 325 -6.68 -26.29 20.49
N GLY A 326 -6.07 -27.07 19.59
CA GLY A 326 -6.76 -27.99 18.67
C GLY A 326 -7.73 -27.40 17.64
N HIS A 327 -7.81 -26.07 17.49
CA HIS A 327 -8.76 -25.40 16.60
C HIS A 327 -8.18 -24.91 15.27
N PHE A 328 -6.90 -25.19 15.01
CA PHE A 328 -6.20 -24.73 13.80
C PHE A 328 -6.70 -25.41 12.52
N GLU A 329 -6.86 -24.62 11.47
CA GLU A 329 -7.29 -25.02 10.12
C GLU A 329 -6.10 -25.00 9.15
N ARG A 330 -6.25 -25.58 7.96
CA ARG A 330 -5.15 -25.81 6.98
C ARG A 330 -5.28 -24.97 5.73
#